data_AF-A0A661QW65-F1
#
_entry.id   AF-A0A661QW65-F1
#
_cell.length_a   1.000
_cell.length_b   1.000
_cell.length_c   1.000
_cell.angle_alpha   90.00
_cell.angle_beta   90.00
_cell.angle_gamma   90.00
#
_symmetry.space_group_name_H-M   'P 1'
#
loop_
_entity.id
_entity.type
_entity.pdbx_description
1 polymer ?
#
loop_
_entity_poly.entity_id
_entity_poly.type
_entity_poly.pdbx_seq_one_letter_code
_entity_poly.pdbx_strand_id
1 'polypeptide(L)'
;MYLRGWVGYFRIQEFRNLFRDLDGWIRSRLRSMQLKKWKNPRKFQRMMIRAGYKPYEARRVWVKMNRWQSVMRKEVRFVMNLQWFRRQGMIFLHDFTKKQQSLELTFSR
;
A
#
# COMPACT_ATOMS: atom_id res chain seq x y z
N MET A 1 1.90 31.01 -25.84
CA MET A 1 1.53 29.65 -26.31
C MET A 1 2.58 28.63 -25.89
N TYR A 2 2.84 28.49 -24.58
CA TYR A 2 3.91 27.61 -24.07
C TYR A 2 3.46 26.73 -22.90
N LEU A 3 2.52 27.20 -22.05
CA LEU A 3 2.00 26.41 -20.94
C LEU A 3 1.17 25.19 -21.37
N ARG A 4 0.38 25.27 -22.46
CA ARG A 4 -0.40 24.13 -22.95
C ARG A 4 0.48 22.96 -23.40
N GLY A 5 1.65 23.24 -23.99
CA GLY A 5 2.64 22.23 -24.37
C GLY A 5 3.30 21.59 -23.14
N TRP A 6 3.63 22.40 -22.12
CA TRP A 6 4.27 21.95 -20.88
C TRP A 6 3.34 21.04 -20.04
N VAL A 7 2.06 21.39 -19.92
CA VAL A 7 1.03 20.58 -19.23
C VAL A 7 0.72 19.28 -19.99
N GLY A 8 0.81 19.28 -21.32
CA GLY A 8 0.70 18.08 -22.15
C GLY A 8 1.94 17.18 -22.09
N TYR A 9 3.12 17.74 -21.81
CA TYR A 9 4.39 17.02 -21.73
C TYR A 9 4.52 16.23 -20.41
N PHE A 10 4.24 16.87 -19.27
CA PHE A 10 4.24 16.24 -17.94
C PHE A 10 2.91 15.54 -17.59
N ARG A 11 2.18 15.05 -18.60
CA ARG A 11 0.81 14.54 -18.49
C ARG A 11 0.59 13.80 -17.17
N ILE A 12 -0.48 14.17 -16.47
CA ILE A 12 -1.04 13.59 -15.23
C ILE A 12 -0.95 12.05 -15.14
N GLN A 13 -0.89 11.35 -16.27
CA GLN A 13 -0.68 9.90 -16.36
C GLN A 13 0.69 9.42 -15.85
N GLU A 14 1.78 10.16 -16.08
CA GLU A 14 3.10 9.80 -15.53
C GLU A 14 3.08 9.87 -14.00
N PHE A 15 2.45 10.91 -13.46
CA PHE A 15 2.27 11.07 -12.02
C PHE A 15 1.39 9.96 -11.40
N ARG A 16 0.39 9.43 -12.12
CA ARG A 16 -0.42 8.31 -11.62
C ARG A 16 0.39 7.04 -11.41
N ASN A 17 1.26 6.69 -12.36
CA ASN A 17 2.14 5.54 -12.23
C ASN A 17 3.19 5.77 -11.13
N LEU A 18 3.81 6.95 -11.11
CA LEU A 18 4.76 7.33 -10.07
C LEU A 18 4.17 7.26 -8.66
N PHE A 19 2.97 7.81 -8.45
CA PHE A 19 2.30 7.76 -7.15
C PHE A 19 1.88 6.35 -6.75
N ARG A 20 1.46 5.51 -7.70
CA ARG A 20 1.14 4.11 -7.42
C ARG A 20 2.38 3.35 -6.94
N ASP A 21 3.51 3.56 -7.61
CA ASP A 21 4.76 2.86 -7.30
C ASP A 21 5.33 3.36 -5.96
N LEU A 22 5.23 4.68 -5.70
CA LEU A 22 5.54 5.29 -4.41
C LEU A 22 4.64 4.76 -3.29
N ASP A 23 3.32 4.68 -3.49
CA ASP A 23 2.37 4.07 -2.54
C ASP A 23 2.72 2.59 -2.28
N GLY A 24 3.23 1.88 -3.30
CA GLY A 24 3.76 0.53 -3.18
C GLY A 24 5.00 0.45 -2.28
N TRP A 25 5.95 1.35 -2.49
CA TRP A 25 7.17 1.45 -1.69
C TRP A 25 6.88 1.83 -0.23
N ILE A 26 6.04 2.85 0.00
CA ILE A 26 5.63 3.31 1.35
C ILE A 26 4.98 2.16 2.10
N ARG A 27 4.00 1.46 1.51
CA ARG A 27 3.37 0.29 2.15
C ARG A 27 4.38 -0.79 2.48
N SER A 28 5.37 -1.03 1.61
CA SER A 28 6.40 -2.03 1.86
C SER A 28 7.26 -1.67 3.06
N ARG A 29 7.63 -0.39 3.19
CA ARG A 29 8.35 0.11 4.37
C ARG A 29 7.51 0.01 5.63
N LEU A 30 6.24 0.43 5.59
CA LEU A 30 5.30 0.35 6.72
C LEU A 30 5.11 -1.10 7.19
N ARG A 31 4.94 -2.06 6.26
CA ARG A 31 4.86 -3.49 6.62
C ARG A 31 6.10 -3.95 7.36
N SER A 32 7.30 -3.60 6.85
CA SER A 32 8.57 -3.96 7.50
C SER A 32 8.66 -3.38 8.92
N MET A 33 8.28 -2.12 9.10
CA MET A 33 8.26 -1.46 10.41
C MET A 33 7.23 -2.11 11.35
N GLN A 34 6.05 -2.47 10.85
CA GLN A 34 5.01 -3.12 11.63
C GLN A 34 5.43 -4.53 12.09
N LEU A 35 6.08 -5.32 11.22
CA LEU A 35 6.64 -6.62 11.59
C LEU A 35 7.69 -6.46 12.70
N LYS A 36 8.60 -5.48 12.56
CA LYS A 36 9.59 -5.13 13.60
C LYS A 36 8.92 -4.72 14.91
N LYS A 37 7.84 -3.94 14.86
CA LYS A 37 7.06 -3.54 16.03
C LYS A 37 6.40 -4.74 16.72
N TRP A 38 5.95 -5.75 15.97
CA TRP A 38 5.37 -6.95 16.56
C TRP A 38 6.37 -7.85 17.25
N LYS A 39 7.64 -7.91 16.77
CA LYS A 39 8.77 -8.66 17.32
C LYS A 39 8.61 -10.19 17.35
N ASN A 40 7.44 -10.67 17.79
CA ASN A 40 7.11 -12.07 18.00
C ASN A 40 6.23 -12.63 16.85
N PRO A 41 6.69 -13.67 16.12
CA PRO A 41 5.89 -14.33 15.08
C PRO A 41 4.52 -14.82 15.55
N ARG A 42 4.36 -15.24 16.81
CA ARG A 42 3.06 -15.65 17.36
C ARG A 42 2.05 -14.50 17.39
N LYS A 43 2.51 -13.25 17.54
CA LYS A 43 1.64 -12.08 17.42
C LYS A 43 1.16 -11.90 15.98
N PHE A 44 2.03 -12.11 15.00
CA PHE A 44 1.66 -12.11 13.59
C PHE A 44 0.64 -13.21 13.26
N GLN A 45 0.84 -14.44 13.76
CA GLN A 45 -0.12 -15.55 13.57
C GLN A 45 -1.51 -15.22 14.14
N ARG A 46 -1.59 -14.56 15.29
CA ARG A 46 -2.87 -14.07 15.82
C ARG A 46 -3.52 -13.03 14.90
N MET A 47 -2.73 -12.13 14.32
CA MET A 47 -3.23 -11.16 13.35
C MET A 47 -3.67 -11.83 12.05
N MET A 48 -3.02 -12.91 11.62
CA MET A 48 -3.46 -13.73 10.49
C MET A 48 -4.87 -14.29 10.73
N ILE A 49 -5.09 -14.90 11.89
CA ILE A 49 -6.40 -15.45 12.25
C ILE A 49 -7.47 -14.36 12.24
N ARG A 50 -7.18 -13.19 12.83
CA ARG A 50 -8.08 -12.02 12.80
C ARG A 50 -8.35 -11.49 11.40
N ALA A 51 -7.41 -11.65 10.46
CA ALA A 51 -7.58 -11.28 9.07
C ALA A 51 -8.34 -12.33 8.24
N GLY A 52 -8.70 -13.48 8.83
CA GLY A 52 -9.48 -14.53 8.17
C GLY A 52 -8.71 -15.80 7.79
N TYR A 53 -7.43 -15.94 8.18
CA TYR A 53 -6.72 -17.22 7.97
C TYR A 53 -7.28 -18.32 8.89
N LYS A 54 -7.31 -19.55 8.38
CA LYS A 54 -7.60 -20.73 9.19
C LYS A 54 -6.55 -20.85 10.33
N PRO A 55 -6.96 -21.06 11.60
CA PRO A 55 -6.03 -21.13 12.72
C PRO A 55 -4.93 -22.19 12.61
N TYR A 56 -5.20 -23.31 11.92
CA TYR A 56 -4.19 -24.34 11.72
C TYR A 56 -3.10 -23.89 10.72
N GLU A 57 -3.50 -23.21 9.63
CA GLU A 57 -2.56 -22.71 8.62
C GLU A 57 -1.72 -21.57 9.20
N ALA A 58 -2.36 -20.63 9.91
CA ALA A 58 -1.68 -19.51 10.54
C ALA A 58 -0.57 -19.97 11.50
N ARG A 59 -0.83 -21.00 12.31
CA ARG A 59 0.16 -21.53 13.26
C ARG A 59 1.38 -22.16 12.59
N ARG A 60 1.22 -22.68 11.36
CA ARG A 60 2.32 -23.26 10.56
C ARG A 60 3.17 -22.19 9.85
N VAL A 61 2.67 -20.96 9.77
CA VAL A 61 3.37 -19.87 9.09
C VAL A 61 4.42 -19.26 9.99
N TRP A 62 5.65 -19.23 9.48
CA TRP A 62 6.77 -18.56 10.11
C TRP A 62 7.30 -17.43 9.22
N VAL A 63 7.54 -16.28 9.83
CA VAL A 63 8.00 -15.04 9.18
C VAL A 63 9.07 -14.39 10.06
N LYS A 64 10.20 -13.98 9.47
CA LYS A 64 11.22 -13.19 10.18
C LYS A 64 10.70 -11.77 10.41
N MET A 65 10.51 -11.41 11.68
CA MET A 65 9.92 -10.11 12.03
C MET A 65 10.84 -8.91 11.74
N ASN A 66 12.16 -9.13 11.68
CA ASN A 66 13.17 -8.07 11.53
C ASN A 66 13.76 -7.95 10.11
N ARG A 67 13.36 -8.81 9.17
CA ARG A 67 13.92 -8.87 7.82
C ARG A 67 13.01 -8.14 6.83
N TRP A 68 13.56 -7.19 6.07
CA TRP A 68 12.76 -6.40 5.12
C TRP A 68 12.14 -7.27 4.00
N GLN A 69 12.85 -8.32 3.55
CA GLN A 69 12.32 -9.25 2.54
C GLN A 69 11.06 -9.99 3.00
N SER A 70 10.80 -10.09 4.31
CA SER A 70 9.60 -10.75 4.82
C SER A 70 8.30 -10.07 4.39
N VAL A 71 8.37 -8.81 3.95
CA VAL A 71 7.25 -8.08 3.33
C VAL A 71 6.77 -8.70 2.01
N MET A 72 7.62 -9.46 1.32
CA MET A 72 7.27 -10.11 0.05
C MET A 72 6.42 -11.37 0.24
N ARG A 73 6.32 -11.90 1.47
CA ARG A 73 5.53 -13.09 1.80
C ARG A 73 4.05 -12.82 1.59
N LYS A 74 3.33 -13.77 0.97
CA LYS A 74 1.89 -13.65 0.66
C LYS A 74 1.05 -13.42 1.91
N GLU A 75 1.41 -14.06 3.01
CA GLU A 75 0.72 -13.99 4.30
C GLU A 75 0.80 -12.57 4.86
N VAL A 76 1.97 -11.92 4.74
CA VAL A 76 2.18 -10.55 5.21
C VAL A 76 1.38 -9.56 4.37
N ARG A 77 1.33 -9.74 3.05
CA ARG A 77 0.52 -8.91 2.14
C ARG A 77 -0.98 -9.10 2.34
N PHE A 78 -1.41 -10.31 2.70
CA PHE A 78 -2.80 -10.63 3.02
C PHE A 78 -3.23 -9.93 4.31
N VAL A 79 -2.47 -10.09 5.39
CA VAL A 79 -2.78 -9.47 6.69
C VAL A 79 -2.74 -7.94 6.62
N MET A 80 -1.70 -7.40 5.99
CA MET A 80 -1.53 -5.95 5.79
C MET A 80 -1.83 -5.57 4.35
N ASN A 81 -3.07 -5.85 3.94
CA ASN A 81 -3.62 -5.47 2.65
C ASN A 81 -3.99 -3.96 2.62
N LEU A 82 -4.46 -3.45 1.47
CA LEU A 82 -4.80 -2.04 1.33
C LEU A 82 -5.91 -1.61 2.30
N GLN A 83 -6.90 -2.47 2.53
CA GLN A 83 -8.01 -2.18 3.45
C GLN A 83 -7.54 -2.06 4.90
N TRP A 84 -6.59 -2.91 5.32
CA TRP A 84 -5.95 -2.80 6.62
C TRP A 84 -5.28 -1.43 6.78
N PHE A 85 -4.52 -0.98 5.78
CA PHE A 85 -3.89 0.35 5.80
C PHE A 85 -4.91 1.49 5.84
N ARG A 86 -6.03 1.40 5.10
CA ARG A 86 -7.13 2.38 5.20
C ARG A 86 -7.69 2.45 6.62
N ARG A 87 -7.94 1.31 7.26
CA ARG A 87 -8.42 1.25 8.66
C ARG A 87 -7.42 1.79 9.68
N GLN A 88 -6.14 1.87 9.33
CA GLN A 88 -5.12 2.50 10.18
C GLN A 88 -4.93 4.00 9.87
N GLY A 89 -5.75 4.58 9.00
CA GLY A 89 -5.69 6.01 8.64
C GLY A 89 -4.65 6.35 7.58
N MET A 90 -4.09 5.36 6.86
CA MET A 90 -3.18 5.65 5.75
C MET A 90 -3.95 6.26 4.58
N ILE A 91 -3.56 7.46 4.18
CA ILE A 91 -4.06 8.15 2.99
C ILE A 91 -3.20 7.74 1.78
N PHE A 92 -3.83 7.38 0.66
CA PHE A 92 -3.11 6.99 -0.56
C PHE A 92 -2.90 8.19 -1.47
N LEU A 93 -1.67 8.36 -1.96
CA LEU A 93 -1.33 9.42 -2.91
C LEU A 93 -2.12 9.26 -4.21
N HIS A 94 -2.35 8.02 -4.63
CA HIS A 94 -3.18 7.72 -5.80
C HIS A 94 -4.63 8.22 -5.66
N ASP A 95 -5.22 8.30 -4.45
CA ASP A 95 -6.60 8.77 -4.29
C ASP A 95 -6.76 10.25 -4.68
N PHE A 96 -5.70 11.06 -4.53
CA PHE A 96 -5.69 12.46 -4.95
C PHE A 96 -5.70 12.63 -6.47
N THR A 97 -5.11 11.69 -7.20
CA THR A 97 -5.08 11.75 -8.68
C THR A 97 -6.47 11.60 -9.31
N LYS A 98 -7.36 10.82 -8.69
CA LYS A 98 -8.74 10.65 -9.17
C LYS A 98 -9.53 11.95 -9.06
N LYS A 99 -9.31 12.72 -7.99
CA LYS A 99 -9.99 13.99 -7.73
C LYS A 99 -9.55 15.09 -8.71
N GLN A 100 -8.27 15.08 -9.09
CA GLN A 100 -7.74 15.97 -10.13
C GLN A 100 -8.38 15.71 -11.50
N GLN A 101 -8.51 14.43 -11.88
CA GLN A 101 -9.09 14.03 -13.17
C GLN A 101 -10.56 14.46 -13.31
N SER A 102 -11.35 14.39 -12.24
CA SER A 102 -12.74 14.89 -12.27
C SER A 102 -12.81 16.40 -12.51
N LEU A 103 -11.87 17.18 -11.96
CA LEU A 103 -11.85 18.64 -12.13
C LEU A 103 -11.52 19.02 -13.57
N GLU A 104 -10.54 18.36 -14.19
CA GLU A 104 -10.14 18.61 -15.59
C GLU A 104 -11.24 18.27 -16.62
N LEU A 105 -12.07 17.26 -16.35
CA LEU A 105 -13.24 16.94 -17.19
C LEU A 105 -14.32 18.03 -17.12
N THR A 106 -14.47 18.71 -15.97
CA THR A 106 -15.40 19.84 -15.81
C THR A 106 -14.95 21.10 -16.54
N PHE A 107 -13.64 21.37 -16.61
CA PHE A 107 -13.07 22.55 -17.29
C PHE A 107 -12.89 22.36 -18.81
N SER A 108 -13.20 21.17 -19.33
CA SER A 108 -13.08 20.83 -20.76
C SER A 108 -14.40 20.92 -21.53
N ARG A 109 -15.43 21.55 -20.96
CA ARG A 109 -16.66 22.00 -21.64
C ARG A 109 -16.62 23.50 -21.86
#